data_AF-A0A5J6PJB7-F1
#
_entry.id   AF-A0A5J6PJB7-F1
#
_cell.length_a   1.000
_cell.length_b   1.000
_cell.length_c   1.000
_cell.angle_alpha   90.00
_cell.angle_beta   90.00
_cell.angle_gamma   90.00
#
_symmetry.space_group_name_H-M   'P 1'
#
loop_
_entity.id
_entity.type
_entity.pdbx_description
1 polymer ?
#
loop_
_entity_poly.entity_id
_entity_poly.type
_entity_poly.pdbx_seq_one_letter_code
_entity_poly.pdbx_strand_id
1 'polypeptide(L)'
;MNDNLDLGNIGITDLDNETRKLIRDTHTESDDNSERIRKLESKLTNLSLVTEALWTLLNKRTKLTNEDLAASIQEVIQTRRTREESKLTCVKCKMQNSINHKKCMYCGGELLGHTEKSLFNF
;
A
#
# COMPACT_ATOMS: atom_id res chain seq x y z
N MET A 1 -62.09 -13.16 -11.99
CA MET A 1 -61.76 -12.00 -11.14
C MET A 1 -60.26 -12.10 -10.92
N ASN A 2 -59.47 -11.35 -11.70
CA ASN A 2 -58.01 -11.33 -11.58
C ASN A 2 -57.63 -10.12 -10.74
N ASP A 3 -57.14 -10.37 -9.53
CA ASP A 3 -56.51 -9.37 -8.69
C ASP A 3 -55.09 -9.10 -9.22
N ASN A 4 -54.99 -8.09 -10.08
CA ASN A 4 -53.71 -7.49 -10.46
C ASN A 4 -53.36 -6.47 -9.38
N LEU A 5 -52.55 -6.88 -8.39
CA LEU A 5 -51.86 -5.97 -7.49
C LEU A 5 -50.77 -5.26 -8.30
N ASP A 6 -51.16 -4.14 -8.88
CA ASP A 6 -50.28 -3.14 -9.46
C ASP A 6 -49.40 -2.59 -8.34
N LEU A 7 -48.21 -3.19 -8.18
CA LEU A 7 -47.14 -2.66 -7.35
C LEU A 7 -46.59 -1.41 -8.06
N GLY A 8 -47.37 -0.35 -7.96
CA GLY A 8 -47.04 0.98 -8.42
C GLY A 8 -45.70 1.40 -7.82
N ASN A 9 -44.72 1.50 -8.72
CA ASN A 9 -43.69 2.53 -8.78
C ASN A 9 -43.60 3.38 -7.50
N ILE A 10 -42.95 2.84 -6.45
CA ILE A 10 -42.61 3.61 -5.26
C ILE A 10 -41.58 4.64 -5.70
N GLY A 11 -42.07 5.85 -5.94
CA GLY A 11 -41.30 6.99 -6.40
C GLY A 11 -40.12 7.24 -5.48
N ILE A 12 -38.92 7.03 -6.02
CA ILE A 12 -37.67 7.60 -5.52
C ILE A 12 -37.67 9.12 -5.83
N THR A 13 -38.74 9.82 -5.43
CA THR A 13 -38.95 11.24 -5.80
C THR A 13 -38.73 12.21 -4.66
N ASP A 14 -38.34 11.73 -3.47
CA ASP A 14 -37.99 12.60 -2.35
C ASP A 14 -36.70 12.19 -1.64
N LEU A 15 -35.67 11.89 -2.43
CA LEU A 15 -34.30 11.90 -1.91
C LEU A 15 -33.95 13.35 -1.56
N ASP A 16 -33.79 13.61 -0.26
CA ASP A 16 -33.30 14.89 0.23
C ASP A 16 -31.94 15.23 -0.43
N ASN A 17 -31.62 16.52 -0.46
CA ASN A 17 -30.42 17.00 -1.14
C ASN A 17 -29.13 16.41 -0.53
N GLU A 18 -29.19 16.03 0.75
CA GLU A 18 -28.08 15.43 1.50
C GLU A 18 -27.80 14.00 1.04
N THR A 19 -28.84 13.20 0.80
CA THR A 19 -28.75 11.82 0.30
C THR A 19 -28.31 11.80 -1.17
N ARG A 20 -28.76 12.75 -1.99
CA ARG A 20 -28.25 12.91 -3.37
C ARG A 20 -26.77 13.26 -3.41
N LYS A 21 -26.34 14.14 -2.49
CA LYS A 21 -24.93 14.50 -2.34
C LYS A 21 -24.12 13.29 -1.88
N LEU A 22 -24.60 12.55 -0.88
CA LEU A 22 -23.94 11.35 -0.37
C LEU A 22 -23.80 10.26 -1.46
N ILE A 23 -24.84 10.03 -2.26
CA ILE A 23 -24.78 9.08 -3.39
C ILE A 23 -23.75 9.53 -4.44
N ARG A 24 -23.65 10.83 -4.72
CA ARG A 24 -22.63 11.35 -5.64
C ARG A 24 -21.22 11.18 -5.08
N ASP A 25 -21.02 11.56 -3.83
CA ASP A 25 -19.71 11.52 -3.16
C ASP A 25 -19.22 10.06 -3.07
N THR A 26 -20.10 9.12 -2.69
CA THR A 26 -19.79 7.68 -2.69
C THR A 26 -19.51 7.11 -4.08
N HIS A 27 -20.22 7.57 -5.12
CA HIS A 27 -19.94 7.17 -6.50
C HIS A 27 -18.56 7.68 -6.95
N THR A 28 -18.23 8.94 -6.66
CA THR A 28 -16.91 9.49 -6.98
C THR A 28 -15.79 8.78 -6.23
N GLU A 29 -15.98 8.48 -4.94
CA GLU A 29 -15.01 7.70 -4.15
C GLU A 29 -14.84 6.28 -4.70
N SER A 30 -15.93 5.65 -5.13
CA SER A 30 -15.90 4.31 -5.75
C SER A 30 -15.14 4.31 -7.08
N ASP A 31 -15.36 5.34 -7.90
CA ASP A 31 -14.68 5.49 -9.20
C ASP A 31 -13.18 5.78 -8.99
N ASP A 32 -12.83 6.67 -8.08
CA ASP A 32 -11.44 7.00 -7.73
C ASP A 32 -10.71 5.78 -7.16
N ASN A 33 -11.36 5.01 -6.29
CA ASN A 33 -10.80 3.76 -5.77
C ASN A 33 -10.61 2.73 -6.86
N SER A 34 -11.57 2.59 -7.77
CA SER A 34 -11.48 1.67 -8.91
C SER A 34 -10.33 2.05 -9.85
N GLU A 35 -10.15 3.34 -10.12
CA GLU A 35 -9.03 3.84 -10.92
C GLU A 35 -7.68 3.58 -10.22
N ARG A 36 -7.61 3.82 -8.91
CA ARG A 36 -6.43 3.54 -8.10
C ARG A 36 -6.07 2.06 -8.10
N ILE A 37 -7.05 1.17 -8.00
CA ILE A 37 -6.83 -0.29 -8.09
C ILE A 37 -6.23 -0.64 -9.45
N ARG A 38 -6.82 -0.18 -10.56
CA ARG A 38 -6.30 -0.44 -11.91
C ARG A 38 -4.86 0.06 -12.09
N LYS A 39 -4.56 1.25 -11.55
CA LYS A 39 -3.19 1.81 -11.56
C LYS A 39 -2.22 0.94 -10.76
N LEU A 40 -2.64 0.40 -9.61
CA LEU A 40 -1.82 -0.50 -8.79
C LEU A 40 -1.61 -1.85 -9.47
N GLU A 41 -2.64 -2.43 -10.06
CA GLU A 41 -2.56 -3.68 -10.84
C GLU A 41 -1.59 -3.52 -12.02
N SER A 42 -1.71 -2.44 -12.79
CA SER A 42 -0.80 -2.14 -13.89
C SER A 42 0.66 -2.02 -13.43
N LYS A 43 0.90 -1.32 -12.32
CA LYS A 43 2.24 -1.23 -11.72
C LYS A 43 2.76 -2.59 -11.26
N LEU A 44 1.90 -3.44 -10.68
CA LEU A 44 2.28 -4.79 -10.25
C LEU A 44 2.65 -5.67 -11.44
N THR A 45 1.84 -5.67 -12.50
CA THR A 45 2.16 -6.39 -13.75
C THR A 45 3.49 -5.94 -14.33
N ASN A 46 3.72 -4.62 -14.39
CA ASN A 46 4.98 -4.09 -14.89
C ASN A 46 6.18 -4.50 -14.01
N LEU A 47 6.04 -4.44 -12.67
CA LEU A 47 7.07 -4.91 -11.76
C LEU A 47 7.38 -6.39 -11.95
N SER A 48 6.35 -7.24 -12.13
CA SER A 48 6.52 -8.67 -12.42
C SER A 48 7.37 -8.90 -13.66
N LEU A 49 7.03 -8.22 -14.77
CA LEU A 49 7.77 -8.32 -16.03
C LEU A 49 9.22 -7.89 -15.87
N VAL A 50 9.47 -6.78 -15.18
CA VAL A 50 10.83 -6.30 -14.90
C VAL A 50 11.60 -7.32 -14.06
N THR A 51 11.01 -7.86 -13.01
CA THR A 51 11.68 -8.87 -12.16
C THR A 51 11.99 -10.16 -12.91
N GLU A 52 11.08 -10.61 -13.78
CA GLU A 52 11.28 -11.79 -14.63
C GLU A 52 12.40 -11.57 -15.66
N ALA A 53 12.43 -10.39 -16.29
CA ALA A 53 13.49 -10.02 -17.23
C ALA A 53 14.86 -9.93 -16.54
N LEU A 54 14.92 -9.31 -15.35
CA LEU A 54 16.13 -9.24 -14.54
C LEU A 54 16.63 -10.62 -14.13
N TRP A 55 15.73 -11.49 -13.65
CA TRP A 55 16.08 -12.86 -13.27
C TRP A 55 16.60 -13.66 -14.47
N THR A 56 15.91 -13.58 -15.61
CA THR A 56 16.33 -14.23 -16.85
C THR A 56 17.71 -13.76 -17.30
N LEU A 57 18.00 -12.46 -17.19
CA LEU A 57 19.30 -11.89 -17.56
C LEU A 57 20.41 -12.33 -16.60
N LEU A 58 20.13 -12.40 -15.30
CA LEU A 58 21.06 -12.90 -14.28
C LEU A 58 21.35 -14.39 -14.48
N ASN A 59 20.31 -15.20 -14.66
CA ASN A 59 20.45 -16.64 -14.86
C ASN A 59 21.27 -16.96 -16.12
N LYS A 60 21.11 -16.20 -17.21
CA LYS A 60 21.95 -16.35 -18.42
C LYS A 60 23.45 -16.11 -18.20
N ARG A 61 23.82 -15.32 -17.19
CA ARG A 61 25.21 -14.90 -16.94
C ARG A 61 25.83 -15.55 -15.70
N THR A 62 25.03 -16.27 -14.92
CA THR A 62 25.44 -16.87 -13.65
C THR A 62 25.07 -18.34 -13.62
N LYS A 63 25.37 -19.03 -12.51
CA LYS A 63 24.91 -20.40 -12.26
C LYS A 63 23.89 -20.44 -11.12
N LEU A 64 23.26 -19.31 -10.84
CA LEU A 64 22.28 -19.20 -9.76
C LEU A 64 21.05 -20.03 -10.11
N THR A 65 20.55 -20.79 -9.14
CA THR A 65 19.36 -21.62 -9.33
C THR A 65 18.11 -20.91 -8.81
N ASN A 66 16.93 -21.48 -9.08
CA ASN A 66 15.69 -20.95 -8.53
C ASN A 66 15.66 -21.05 -6.98
N GLU A 67 16.36 -22.02 -6.41
CA GLU A 67 16.53 -22.18 -4.97
C GLU A 67 17.35 -21.02 -4.37
N ASP A 68 18.40 -20.57 -5.06
CA ASP A 68 19.19 -19.40 -4.63
C ASP A 68 18.32 -18.12 -4.63
N LEU A 69 17.48 -17.96 -5.65
CA LEU A 69 16.53 -16.83 -5.70
C LEU A 69 15.53 -16.90 -4.54
N ALA A 70 14.95 -18.08 -4.28
CA ALA A 70 14.01 -18.27 -3.19
C ALA A 70 14.65 -17.95 -1.82
N ALA A 71 15.89 -18.39 -1.61
CA ALA A 71 16.67 -18.07 -0.41
C ALA A 71 16.91 -16.55 -0.27
N SER A 72 17.31 -15.89 -1.36
CA SER A 72 17.51 -14.43 -1.38
C SER A 72 16.23 -13.66 -1.08
N ILE A 73 15.08 -14.11 -1.61
CA ILE A 73 13.77 -13.52 -1.29
C ILE A 73 13.47 -13.63 0.21
N GLN A 74 13.72 -14.80 0.83
CA GLN A 74 13.52 -14.98 2.28
C GLN A 74 14.44 -14.06 3.10
N GLU A 75 15.70 -13.93 2.71
CA GLU A 75 16.64 -13.02 3.36
C GLU A 75 16.16 -11.55 3.31
N VAL A 76 15.66 -11.12 2.14
CA VAL A 76 15.10 -9.78 1.96
C VAL A 76 13.85 -9.58 2.83
N ILE A 77 12.95 -10.57 2.90
CA ILE A 77 11.76 -10.52 3.77
C ILE A 77 12.17 -10.38 5.23
N GLN A 78 13.10 -11.21 5.70
CA GLN A 78 13.56 -11.19 7.09
C GLN A 78 14.23 -9.85 7.42
N THR A 79 15.10 -9.35 6.54
CA THR A 79 15.76 -8.06 6.70
C THR A 79 14.76 -6.91 6.78
N ARG A 80 13.67 -6.96 5.98
CA ARG A 80 12.61 -5.95 6.05
C ARG A 80 11.85 -6.00 7.38
N ARG A 81 11.48 -7.19 7.85
CA ARG A 81 10.82 -7.36 9.16
C ARG A 81 11.65 -6.78 10.29
N THR A 82 12.95 -7.10 10.33
CA THR A 82 13.85 -6.56 11.36
C THR A 82 13.93 -5.03 11.30
N ARG A 83 13.91 -4.41 10.11
CA ARG A 83 13.87 -2.95 9.96
C ARG A 83 12.55 -2.35 10.45
N GLU A 84 11.43 -3.00 10.20
CA GLU A 84 10.09 -2.54 10.64
C GLU A 84 9.91 -2.65 12.15
N GLU A 85 10.46 -3.70 12.77
CA GLU A 85 10.45 -3.91 14.22
C GLU A 85 11.41 -2.99 14.97
N SER A 86 12.44 -2.48 14.29
CA SER A 86 13.41 -1.57 14.88
C SER A 86 12.76 -0.21 15.18
N LYS A 87 12.82 0.19 16.46
CA LYS A 87 12.27 1.45 16.95
C LYS A 87 13.37 2.33 17.52
N LEU A 88 13.29 3.63 17.22
CA LEU A 88 14.12 4.66 17.83
C LEU A 88 13.32 5.42 18.88
N THR A 89 13.99 5.74 19.99
CA THR A 89 13.38 6.49 21.08
C THR A 89 13.69 7.98 20.91
N CYS A 90 12.66 8.82 20.96
CA CYS A 90 12.86 10.26 20.93
C CYS A 90 13.50 10.78 22.23
N VAL A 91 14.55 11.60 22.12
CA VAL A 91 15.22 12.18 23.30
C VAL A 91 14.32 13.17 24.04
N LYS A 92 13.43 13.88 23.32
CA LYS A 92 12.56 14.92 23.88
C LYS A 92 11.29 14.38 24.53
N CYS A 93 10.51 13.55 23.82
CA CYS A 93 9.22 13.05 24.32
C CYS A 93 9.22 11.57 24.71
N LYS A 94 10.35 10.87 24.57
CA LYS A 94 10.52 9.43 24.88
C LYS A 94 9.61 8.46 24.10
N MET A 95 8.83 8.95 23.14
CA MET A 95 8.02 8.12 22.26
C MET A 95 8.89 7.28 21.32
N GLN A 96 8.42 6.07 21.03
CA GLN A 96 9.02 5.19 20.04
C GLN A 96 8.58 5.59 18.63
N ASN A 97 9.53 5.63 17.70
CA ASN A 97 9.32 5.96 16.29
C ASN A 97 9.97 4.89 15.42
N SER A 98 9.50 4.71 14.19
CA SER A 98 10.20 3.86 13.22
C SER A 98 11.58 4.44 12.89
N ILE A 99 12.56 3.58 12.64
CA ILE A 99 13.93 3.96 12.21
C ILE A 99 13.97 4.82 10.94
N ASN A 100 12.93 4.75 10.10
CA ASN A 100 12.87 5.46 8.82
C ASN A 100 12.64 6.97 8.98
N HIS A 101 12.22 7.43 10.16
CA HIS A 101 12.01 8.86 10.40
C HIS A 101 13.32 9.52 10.84
N LYS A 102 13.64 10.67 10.23
CA LYS A 102 14.79 11.51 10.63
C LYS A 102 14.54 12.27 11.94
N LYS A 103 13.26 12.49 12.27
CA LYS A 103 12.79 13.23 13.46
C LYS A 103 11.57 12.53 14.03
N CYS A 104 11.30 12.76 15.32
CA CYS A 104 10.13 12.24 15.99
C CYS A 104 8.84 12.72 15.32
N MET A 105 7.94 11.80 14.97
CA MET A 105 6.65 12.10 14.35
C MET A 105 5.72 12.93 15.24
N TYR A 106 5.93 12.87 16.55
CA TYR A 106 5.04 13.50 17.52
C TYR A 106 5.50 14.91 17.93
N CYS A 107 6.79 15.10 18.16
CA CYS A 107 7.31 16.35 18.75
C CYS A 107 8.41 17.03 17.92
N GLY A 108 8.80 16.43 16.79
CA GLY A 108 9.86 16.93 15.91
C GLY A 108 11.28 16.86 16.49
N GLY A 109 11.46 16.30 17.69
CA GLY A 109 12.76 16.14 18.34
C GLY A 109 13.62 15.04 17.71
N GLU A 110 14.89 15.02 18.06
CA GLU A 110 15.85 14.03 17.59
C GLU A 110 15.56 12.63 18.16
N LEU A 111 15.93 11.61 17.37
CA LEU A 111 15.78 10.20 17.69
C LEU A 111 17.14 9.61 18.05
N LEU A 112 17.22 8.95 19.20
CA LEU A 112 18.46 8.36 19.69
C LEU A 112 18.85 7.17 18.82
N GLY A 113 20.05 7.23 18.22
CA GLY A 113 20.56 6.16 17.36
C GLY A 113 20.15 6.25 15.89
N HIS A 114 19.57 7.37 15.44
CA HIS A 114 19.36 7.61 14.01
C HIS A 114 20.73 7.73 13.31
N THR A 115 21.06 6.79 12.43
CA THR A 115 22.25 6.88 11.58
C THR A 115 21.83 7.43 10.22
N GLU A 116 22.53 8.44 9.70
CA GLU A 116 22.20 9.11 8.42
C GLU A 116 22.26 8.17 7.21
N LYS A 117 22.84 6.98 7.37
CA LYS A 117 22.86 5.94 6.34
C LYS A 117 21.51 5.21 6.31
N SER A 118 20.54 5.84 5.65
CA SER A 118 19.41 5.11 5.08
C SER A 118 19.96 3.94 4.26
N LEU A 119 19.63 2.71 4.64
CA LEU A 119 19.95 1.48 3.90
C LEU A 119 19.18 1.38 2.56
N PHE A 120 18.55 2.48 2.13
CA PHE A 120 17.81 2.63 0.89
C PHE A 120 18.20 3.91 0.12
N ASN A 121 19.29 4.59 0.52
CA ASN A 121 19.97 5.53 -0.38
C ASN A 121 20.85 4.69 -1.31
N PHE A 122 20.29 4.23 -2.43
CA PHE A 122 21.08 3.85 -3.60
C PHE A 122 21.37 5.09 -4.43
#